data_AF-A0A946S918-F1
#
_entry.id   AF-A0A946S918-F1
#
_cell.length_a   1.000
_cell.length_b   1.000
_cell.length_c   1.000
_cell.angle_alpha   90.00
_cell.angle_beta   90.00
_cell.angle_gamma   90.00
#
_symmetry.space_group_name_H-M   'P 1'
#
loop_
_entity.id
_entity.type
_entity.pdbx_description
1 polymer ?
#
loop_
_entity_poly.entity_id
_entity_poly.type
_entity_poly.pdbx_seq_one_letter_code
_entity_poly.pdbx_strand_id
1 'polypeptide(L)'
;MKISFKIILLWFFTGLISINAGAKEGMWIPTLLQALEGDMQAMGLRLTAEDIYSVNHSSLKDAVVHFGGGCTAEMVSSEGLLLTNHHCGYSQIQYHSSVKNDYLKHGFWAMSRTEELPNPGLTATFIDRIQDVSERVSLALDGLEGEELDTARKALYAEIVVEFTDGTDLTGGVVAFDFGNQHFLITKRTFNDVRLVGAPPSAVGKFGGDTDNWLWPRHTGDFSVFRIYASSENNPADYNEDNVPYNPAHHFPVSLDGVHEGDFTMVFGFPGRTEQYLTSDAVTHVIERLNPMRIAMRDASLKIINAARASSDALRIAYAPKQSSISNAWKKWEGQTTGLVELNAVQQKLDLESEFQSRTLALSRSVPQLSNPKFLTAIDKIQAANADYFSYLEARALFIELVYYGPDILLHAYDFADLIDDWDNLESSGKLDDEIASLLESNFEYARNYDASVDERLLGDLVSTYLDLIPSTLIPEKMFADFNSSSSSSSYASSFFKNSIFDNPDDLEALLLKPKKKTFAKLKNDPAYLLILEQRSHYFENISPGYRAGSSAIQSATAIYTRGLRELFPDRLFPIDANSTLRLTYGKVEGSSPHDGM
;
A
#
# COMPACT_ATOMS: atom_id res chain seq x y z
N MET A 1 78.01 -25.29 -13.32
CA MET A 1 76.64 -25.82 -13.18
C MET A 1 76.02 -25.27 -11.89
N LYS A 2 75.35 -24.12 -11.95
CA LYS A 2 74.60 -23.55 -10.81
C LYS A 2 73.45 -22.70 -11.36
N ILE A 3 72.27 -23.30 -11.43
CA ILE A 3 70.99 -22.61 -11.55
C ILE A 3 70.30 -22.87 -10.21
N SER A 4 70.10 -21.82 -9.43
CA SER A 4 69.51 -21.88 -8.08
C SER A 4 68.16 -21.17 -8.08
N PHE A 5 67.14 -21.91 -7.61
CA PHE A 5 66.03 -21.40 -6.79
C PHE A 5 65.27 -20.17 -7.32
N LYS A 6 64.63 -20.33 -8.47
CA LYS A 6 63.38 -19.62 -8.81
C LYS A 6 62.41 -20.67 -9.33
N ILE A 7 61.12 -20.51 -9.01
CA ILE A 7 59.98 -21.38 -9.36
C ILE A 7 59.75 -22.49 -8.33
N ILE A 8 58.97 -22.17 -7.30
CA ILE A 8 58.13 -23.06 -6.43
C ILE A 8 57.51 -22.22 -5.28
N LEU A 9 57.90 -20.96 -5.09
CA LEU A 9 57.31 -20.06 -4.08
C LEU A 9 56.48 -18.91 -4.68
N LEU A 10 55.65 -19.21 -5.69
CA LEU A 10 54.69 -18.24 -6.26
C LEU A 10 53.39 -18.92 -6.70
N TRP A 11 52.95 -19.95 -5.98
CA TRP A 11 51.74 -20.73 -6.29
C TRP A 11 51.03 -21.21 -5.01
N PHE A 12 50.96 -20.36 -3.97
CA PHE A 12 50.19 -20.70 -2.76
C PHE A 12 49.68 -19.47 -1.96
N PHE A 13 49.29 -18.40 -2.66
CA PHE A 13 48.53 -17.30 -2.04
C PHE A 13 47.56 -16.62 -3.02
N THR A 14 46.88 -17.42 -3.83
CA THR A 14 45.57 -17.05 -4.41
C THR A 14 44.51 -17.74 -3.56
N GLY A 15 44.39 -17.30 -2.30
CA GLY A 15 43.17 -17.50 -1.56
C GLY A 15 42.11 -16.66 -2.24
N LEU A 16 41.24 -17.32 -2.98
CA LEU A 16 39.96 -16.78 -3.44
C LEU A 16 39.24 -16.22 -2.21
N ILE A 17 39.36 -14.92 -1.97
CA ILE A 17 38.32 -14.17 -1.30
C ILE A 17 37.22 -14.08 -2.36
N SER A 18 36.38 -15.12 -2.43
CA SER A 18 35.07 -14.98 -3.03
C SER A 18 34.32 -13.99 -2.15
N ILE A 19 34.47 -12.70 -2.44
CA ILE A 19 33.53 -11.70 -1.98
C ILE A 19 32.25 -12.07 -2.72
N ASN A 20 31.37 -12.81 -2.06
CA ASN A 20 30.00 -12.99 -2.53
C ASN A 20 29.35 -11.61 -2.49
N ALA A 21 29.58 -10.82 -3.53
CA ALA A 21 28.88 -9.58 -3.80
C ALA A 21 27.55 -9.94 -4.47
N GLY A 22 26.69 -10.63 -3.71
CA GLY A 22 25.28 -10.75 -4.08
C GLY A 22 24.56 -9.43 -3.81
N ALA A 23 23.42 -9.22 -4.46
CA ALA A 23 22.48 -8.17 -4.06
C ALA A 23 22.21 -8.28 -2.54
N LYS A 24 22.31 -7.15 -1.82
CA LYS A 24 22.00 -7.12 -0.39
C LYS A 24 20.52 -6.86 -0.22
N GLU A 25 19.81 -7.80 0.37
CA GLU A 25 18.39 -7.63 0.73
C GLU A 25 18.21 -6.46 1.72
N GLY A 26 17.19 -5.63 1.52
CA GLY A 26 16.79 -4.62 2.50
C GLY A 26 16.13 -3.38 1.92
N MET A 27 15.33 -2.72 2.76
CA MET A 27 14.68 -1.43 2.51
C MET A 27 15.09 -0.46 3.63
N TRP A 28 16.12 0.32 3.37
CA TRP A 28 16.88 1.10 4.35
C TRP A 28 16.23 2.45 4.66
N ILE A 29 16.18 2.80 5.94
CA ILE A 29 15.75 4.14 6.38
C ILE A 29 16.86 5.13 5.99
N PRO A 30 16.56 6.25 5.31
CA PRO A 30 17.58 7.15 4.77
C PRO A 30 18.58 7.71 5.79
N THR A 31 18.15 7.94 7.03
CA THR A 31 19.02 8.43 8.12
C THR A 31 20.08 7.41 8.56
N LEU A 32 19.95 6.14 8.16
CA LEU A 32 20.87 5.06 8.53
C LEU A 32 21.87 4.72 7.40
N LEU A 33 21.85 5.45 6.28
CA LEU A 33 22.67 5.15 5.10
C LEU A 33 24.17 5.31 5.33
N GLN A 34 24.59 6.11 6.31
CA GLN A 34 26.01 6.26 6.66
C GLN A 34 26.67 4.92 7.00
N ALA A 35 25.92 3.99 7.61
CA ALA A 35 26.41 2.65 7.95
C ALA A 35 26.57 1.74 6.71
N LEU A 36 25.94 2.10 5.58
CA LEU A 36 25.91 1.32 4.34
C LEU A 36 26.73 1.96 3.22
N GLU A 37 27.25 3.17 3.43
CA GLU A 37 27.97 3.94 2.41
C GLU A 37 29.15 3.15 1.85
N GLY A 38 30.00 2.59 2.72
CA GLY A 38 31.15 1.79 2.29
C GLY A 38 30.77 0.56 1.47
N ASP A 39 29.64 -0.08 1.80
CA ASP A 39 29.10 -1.20 1.04
C ASP A 39 28.62 -0.77 -0.35
N MET A 40 27.84 0.31 -0.43
CA MET A 40 27.34 0.85 -1.69
C MET A 40 28.50 1.31 -2.59
N GLN A 41 29.52 1.98 -2.02
CA GLN A 41 30.71 2.42 -2.74
C GLN A 41 31.55 1.24 -3.25
N ALA A 42 31.66 0.17 -2.45
CA ALA A 42 32.30 -1.07 -2.90
C ALA A 42 31.55 -1.75 -4.07
N MET A 43 30.24 -1.50 -4.21
CA MET A 43 29.44 -1.96 -5.34
C MET A 43 29.48 -1.04 -6.57
N GLY A 44 30.02 0.18 -6.45
CA GLY A 44 30.20 1.12 -7.56
C GLY A 44 29.58 2.50 -7.35
N LEU A 45 28.87 2.74 -6.24
CA LEU A 45 28.34 4.06 -5.91
C LEU A 45 29.49 5.10 -5.83
N ARG A 46 29.26 6.27 -6.40
CA ARG A 46 30.21 7.41 -6.36
C ARG A 46 29.74 8.57 -5.48
N LEU A 47 28.52 8.48 -4.96
CA LEU A 47 27.93 9.43 -4.04
C LEU A 47 28.25 9.07 -2.59
N THR A 48 28.16 10.07 -1.72
CA THR A 48 28.19 9.92 -0.26
C THR A 48 26.78 9.68 0.28
N ALA A 49 26.67 9.30 1.56
CA ALA A 49 25.36 9.21 2.20
C ALA A 49 24.63 10.57 2.24
N GLU A 50 25.35 11.68 2.43
CA GLU A 50 24.78 13.05 2.46
C GLU A 50 24.25 13.52 1.10
N ASP A 51 24.88 13.09 0.00
CA ASP A 51 24.36 13.36 -1.36
C ASP A 51 22.98 12.72 -1.56
N ILE A 52 22.73 11.57 -0.92
CA ILE A 52 21.46 10.83 -1.01
C ILE A 52 20.42 11.43 -0.06
N TYR A 53 20.76 11.59 1.22
CA TYR A 53 19.87 12.14 2.24
C TYR A 53 20.61 13.14 3.12
N SER A 54 20.17 14.39 3.10
CA SER A 54 20.63 15.45 4.01
C SER A 54 19.44 16.27 4.52
N VAL A 55 19.55 16.74 5.75
CA VAL A 55 18.60 17.72 6.34
C VAL A 55 19.16 19.15 6.30
N ASN A 56 20.44 19.32 5.97
CA ASN A 56 21.15 20.59 6.04
C ASN A 56 21.30 21.28 4.68
N HIS A 57 21.28 20.49 3.60
CA HIS A 57 21.34 20.96 2.21
C HIS A 57 20.50 20.05 1.33
N SER A 58 20.31 20.44 0.07
CA SER A 58 19.57 19.61 -0.88
C SER A 58 20.28 18.28 -1.16
N SER A 59 19.51 17.22 -1.35
CA SER A 59 19.99 15.87 -1.65
C SER A 59 19.02 15.15 -2.59
N LEU A 60 19.33 13.90 -3.00
CA LEU A 60 18.45 13.13 -3.89
C LEU A 60 17.02 12.96 -3.34
N LYS A 61 16.82 12.99 -2.01
CA LYS A 61 15.49 12.91 -1.38
C LYS A 61 14.52 13.98 -1.91
N ASP A 62 15.02 15.15 -2.28
CA ASP A 62 14.20 16.29 -2.68
C ASP A 62 13.63 16.12 -4.10
N ALA A 63 14.11 15.13 -4.84
CA ALA A 63 13.59 14.73 -6.13
C ALA A 63 12.69 13.48 -6.07
N VAL A 64 12.52 12.86 -4.89
CA VAL A 64 11.70 11.65 -4.72
C VAL A 64 10.34 12.02 -4.10
N VAL A 65 9.28 11.64 -4.80
CA VAL A 65 7.91 12.10 -4.54
C VAL A 65 7.02 10.92 -4.16
N HIS A 66 6.27 11.07 -3.07
CA HIS A 66 5.17 10.17 -2.75
C HIS A 66 3.95 10.60 -3.57
N PHE A 67 3.65 9.85 -4.62
CA PHE A 67 2.63 10.19 -5.62
C PHE A 67 1.29 9.58 -5.24
N GLY A 68 0.29 10.43 -4.99
CA GLY A 68 -1.08 10.04 -4.66
C GLY A 68 -1.20 9.16 -3.39
N GLY A 69 -0.17 9.15 -2.53
CA GLY A 69 -0.12 8.31 -1.33
C GLY A 69 0.12 6.82 -1.55
N GLY A 70 0.21 6.35 -2.81
CA GLY A 70 0.33 4.91 -3.12
C GLY A 70 1.51 4.52 -4.01
N CYS A 71 2.11 5.49 -4.71
CA CYS A 71 3.20 5.26 -5.65
C CYS A 71 4.43 6.14 -5.35
N THR A 72 5.53 5.85 -6.03
CA THR A 72 6.70 6.74 -6.09
C THR A 72 6.73 7.44 -7.45
N ALA A 73 7.20 8.67 -7.44
CA ALA A 73 7.52 9.45 -8.63
C ALA A 73 8.84 10.19 -8.43
N GLU A 74 9.42 10.69 -9.52
CA GLU A 74 10.70 11.38 -9.49
C GLU A 74 10.69 12.68 -10.29
N MET A 75 11.28 13.73 -9.72
CA MET A 75 11.45 15.02 -10.39
C MET A 75 12.56 14.94 -11.42
N VAL A 76 12.27 15.36 -12.65
CA VAL A 76 13.22 15.27 -13.80
C VAL A 76 13.46 16.60 -14.51
N SER A 77 12.92 17.71 -13.97
CA SER A 77 13.16 19.04 -14.51
C SER A 77 13.10 20.12 -13.42
N SER A 78 13.65 21.30 -13.74
CA SER A 78 13.51 22.51 -12.93
C SER A 78 12.13 23.18 -13.01
N GLU A 79 11.18 22.63 -13.77
CA GLU A 79 9.83 23.16 -13.94
C GLU A 79 8.77 22.14 -13.51
N GLY A 80 9.06 21.35 -12.48
CA GLY A 80 8.04 20.57 -11.81
C GLY A 80 7.63 19.29 -12.54
N LEU A 81 8.24 18.96 -13.68
CA LEU A 81 7.97 17.72 -14.41
C LEU A 81 8.43 16.52 -13.58
N LEU A 82 7.53 15.55 -13.43
CA LEU A 82 7.81 14.29 -12.77
C LEU A 82 7.46 13.09 -13.66
N LEU A 83 8.18 11.99 -13.44
CA LEU A 83 7.89 10.69 -14.01
C LEU A 83 7.33 9.76 -12.95
N THR A 84 6.40 8.91 -13.34
CA THR A 84 5.90 7.80 -12.53
C THR A 84 5.45 6.68 -13.46
N ASN A 85 4.99 5.55 -12.93
CA ASN A 85 4.48 4.46 -13.76
C ASN A 85 3.14 4.82 -14.42
N HIS A 86 2.85 4.24 -15.59
CA HIS A 86 1.56 4.36 -16.26
C HIS A 86 0.44 3.82 -15.37
N HIS A 87 0.69 2.71 -14.65
CA HIS A 87 -0.30 2.16 -13.72
C HIS A 87 -0.54 3.06 -12.48
N CYS A 88 0.42 3.91 -12.10
CA CYS A 88 0.28 4.88 -11.02
C CYS A 88 -0.59 6.08 -11.41
N GLY A 89 -0.45 6.57 -12.65
CA GLY A 89 -1.31 7.61 -13.22
C GLY A 89 -2.63 7.08 -13.83
N TYR A 90 -2.90 5.78 -13.74
CA TYR A 90 -3.95 5.12 -14.51
C TYR A 90 -5.36 5.59 -14.16
N SER A 91 -5.62 5.89 -12.90
CA SER A 91 -6.91 6.46 -12.47
C SER A 91 -7.11 7.86 -13.04
N GLN A 92 -6.08 8.70 -13.10
CA GLN A 92 -6.16 10.03 -13.72
C GLN A 92 -6.33 9.93 -15.25
N ILE A 93 -5.60 9.03 -15.91
CA ILE A 93 -5.77 8.80 -17.36
C ILE A 93 -7.20 8.34 -17.67
N GLN A 94 -7.76 7.46 -16.84
CA GLN A 94 -9.14 7.01 -16.98
C GLN A 94 -10.16 8.11 -16.65
N TYR A 95 -9.92 8.89 -15.59
CA TYR A 95 -10.77 10.03 -15.21
C TYR A 95 -10.91 11.03 -16.36
N HIS A 96 -9.85 11.25 -17.14
CA HIS A 96 -9.91 12.13 -18.32
C HIS A 96 -10.39 11.43 -19.60
N SER A 97 -10.56 10.10 -19.57
CA SER A 97 -11.00 9.32 -20.73
C SER A 97 -12.51 9.31 -20.91
N SER A 98 -12.94 9.21 -22.16
CA SER A 98 -14.32 8.98 -22.57
C SER A 98 -14.35 8.17 -23.86
N VAL A 99 -15.53 7.71 -24.30
CA VAL A 99 -15.66 7.04 -25.60
C VAL A 99 -15.19 7.95 -26.75
N LYS A 100 -15.35 9.28 -26.61
CA LYS A 100 -14.90 10.26 -27.61
C LYS A 100 -13.40 10.52 -27.53
N ASN A 101 -12.87 10.71 -26.33
CA ASN A 101 -11.47 11.00 -26.05
C ASN A 101 -10.89 9.88 -25.19
N ASP A 102 -10.51 8.77 -25.81
CA ASP A 102 -10.05 7.57 -25.09
C ASP A 102 -8.53 7.60 -24.89
N TYR A 103 -8.08 8.29 -23.84
CA TYR A 103 -6.67 8.39 -23.50
C TYR A 103 -6.07 7.07 -23.04
N LEU A 104 -6.86 6.16 -22.46
CA LEU A 104 -6.40 4.81 -22.16
C LEU A 104 -5.95 4.08 -23.42
N LYS A 105 -6.72 4.17 -24.51
CA LYS A 105 -6.42 3.49 -25.78
C LYS A 105 -5.38 4.21 -26.62
N HIS A 106 -5.43 5.54 -26.67
CA HIS A 106 -4.65 6.35 -27.61
C HIS A 106 -3.46 7.08 -26.99
N GLY A 107 -3.36 7.10 -25.65
CA GLY A 107 -2.44 7.95 -24.93
C GLY A 107 -2.90 9.40 -24.91
N PHE A 108 -2.14 10.23 -24.21
CA PHE A 108 -2.37 11.66 -24.07
C PHE A 108 -1.02 12.39 -24.04
N TRP A 109 -0.93 13.56 -24.67
CA TRP A 109 0.28 14.40 -24.64
C TRP A 109 -0.13 15.87 -24.75
N ALA A 110 0.04 16.62 -23.67
CA ALA A 110 -0.13 18.06 -23.67
C ALA A 110 1.01 18.71 -24.47
N MET A 111 0.68 19.47 -25.52
CA MET A 111 1.68 20.16 -26.36
C MET A 111 2.02 21.55 -25.81
N SER A 112 1.31 22.00 -24.79
CA SER A 112 1.51 23.26 -24.07
C SER A 112 1.07 23.13 -22.61
N ARG A 113 1.53 24.02 -21.73
CA ARG A 113 1.16 24.01 -20.29
C ARG A 113 -0.35 24.17 -20.07
N THR A 114 -1.02 24.92 -20.95
CA THR A 114 -2.47 25.12 -20.92
C THR A 114 -3.27 23.88 -21.31
N GLU A 115 -2.63 22.89 -21.93
CA GLU A 115 -3.25 21.61 -22.26
C GLU A 115 -3.06 20.56 -21.16
N GLU A 116 -2.22 20.81 -20.14
CA GLU A 116 -2.00 19.88 -19.04
C GLU A 116 -3.27 19.76 -18.18
N LEU A 117 -3.72 18.53 -17.92
CA LEU A 117 -5.05 18.27 -17.35
C LEU A 117 -5.02 18.28 -15.81
N PRO A 118 -5.79 19.13 -15.12
CA PRO A 118 -5.88 19.13 -13.67
C PRO A 118 -6.44 17.81 -13.12
N ASN A 119 -5.96 17.37 -11.97
CA ASN A 119 -6.42 16.14 -11.32
C ASN A 119 -6.87 16.42 -9.88
N PRO A 120 -8.16 16.71 -9.66
CA PRO A 120 -8.70 16.92 -8.32
C PRO A 120 -8.36 15.75 -7.38
N GLY A 121 -7.90 16.06 -6.17
CA GLY A 121 -7.52 15.08 -5.15
C GLY A 121 -6.18 14.37 -5.35
N LEU A 122 -5.50 14.53 -6.50
CA LEU A 122 -4.15 14.00 -6.68
C LEU A 122 -3.13 14.87 -5.95
N THR A 123 -2.28 14.23 -5.14
CA THR A 123 -1.25 14.92 -4.37
C THR A 123 0.16 14.45 -4.71
N ALA A 124 1.14 15.34 -4.54
CA ALA A 124 2.56 15.03 -4.62
C ALA A 124 3.24 15.45 -3.32
N THR A 125 3.78 14.49 -2.57
CA THR A 125 4.33 14.75 -1.24
C THR A 125 5.84 14.50 -1.18
N PHE A 126 6.58 15.49 -0.69
CA PHE A 126 8.03 15.42 -0.47
C PHE A 126 8.35 15.22 1.01
N ILE A 127 9.39 14.45 1.30
CA ILE A 127 9.92 14.31 2.66
C ILE A 127 10.87 15.47 2.96
N ASP A 128 10.51 16.27 3.95
CA ASP A 128 11.34 17.36 4.45
C ASP A 128 12.43 16.81 5.38
N ARG A 129 12.04 16.05 6.41
CA ARG A 129 12.94 15.49 7.42
C ARG A 129 12.47 14.13 7.91
N ILE A 130 13.44 13.29 8.23
CA ILE A 130 13.34 12.09 9.04
C ILE A 130 14.32 12.26 10.21
N GLN A 131 13.83 12.12 11.44
CA GLN A 131 14.63 12.28 12.66
C GLN A 131 14.33 11.16 13.64
N ASP A 132 15.39 10.50 14.12
CA ASP A 132 15.26 9.51 15.19
C ASP A 132 14.89 10.20 16.50
N VAL A 133 13.76 9.78 17.07
CA VAL A 133 13.24 10.25 18.36
C VAL A 133 13.08 9.09 19.35
N SER A 134 13.67 7.93 19.05
CA SER A 134 13.51 6.69 19.83
C SER A 134 13.92 6.86 21.28
N GLU A 135 15.02 7.56 21.56
CA GLU A 135 15.49 7.82 22.93
C GLU A 135 14.49 8.70 23.71
N ARG A 136 14.03 9.80 23.11
CA ARG A 136 13.02 10.69 23.71
C ARG A 136 11.73 9.93 24.01
N VAL A 137 11.26 9.12 23.07
CA VAL A 137 10.07 8.29 23.24
C VAL A 137 10.28 7.24 24.32
N SER A 138 11.42 6.54 24.33
CA SER A 138 11.70 5.50 25.31
C SER A 138 11.80 6.06 26.74
N LEU A 139 12.43 7.22 26.93
CA LEU A 139 12.59 7.84 28.26
C LEU A 139 11.26 8.38 28.80
N ALA A 140 10.45 9.01 27.94
CA ALA A 140 9.19 9.60 28.36
C ALA A 140 8.09 8.58 28.65
N LEU A 141 8.18 7.38 28.06
CA LEU A 141 7.19 6.32 28.20
C LEU A 141 7.63 5.18 29.12
N ASP A 142 8.80 5.30 29.75
CA ASP A 142 9.35 4.27 30.62
C ASP A 142 8.43 3.99 31.82
N GLY A 143 8.20 2.71 32.11
CA GLY A 143 7.34 2.27 33.22
C GLY A 143 5.84 2.50 33.04
N LEU A 144 5.38 3.10 31.94
CA LEU A 144 3.95 3.28 31.67
C LEU A 144 3.35 2.03 31.01
N GLU A 145 2.11 1.71 31.36
CA GLU A 145 1.37 0.59 30.79
C GLU A 145 -0.08 0.97 30.47
N GLY A 146 -0.75 0.17 29.63
CA GLY A 146 -2.18 0.31 29.34
C GLY A 146 -2.58 1.68 28.76
N GLU A 147 -3.72 2.20 29.22
CA GLU A 147 -4.30 3.46 28.73
C GLU A 147 -3.42 4.68 29.03
N GLU A 148 -2.66 4.64 30.14
CA GLU A 148 -1.74 5.72 30.52
C GLU A 148 -0.61 5.84 29.50
N LEU A 149 0.01 4.71 29.13
CA LEU A 149 1.03 4.65 28.07
C LEU A 149 0.50 5.19 26.74
N ASP A 150 -0.70 4.77 26.34
CA ASP A 150 -1.30 5.18 25.08
C ASP A 150 -1.59 6.69 25.05
N THR A 151 -2.09 7.23 26.16
CA THR A 151 -2.37 8.67 26.31
C THR A 151 -1.09 9.48 26.30
N ALA A 152 -0.09 9.08 27.09
CA ALA A 152 1.22 9.73 27.14
C ALA A 152 1.92 9.71 25.77
N ARG A 153 1.87 8.57 25.07
CA ARG A 153 2.45 8.41 23.72
C ARG A 153 1.80 9.36 22.72
N LYS A 154 0.47 9.44 22.71
CA LYS A 154 -0.26 10.38 21.82
C LYS A 154 0.12 11.83 22.10
N ALA A 155 0.17 12.22 23.37
CA ALA A 155 0.55 13.58 23.77
C ALA A 155 1.99 13.91 23.36
N LEU A 156 2.93 13.00 23.64
CA LEU A 156 4.34 13.17 23.26
C LEU A 156 4.53 13.26 21.75
N TYR A 157 3.84 12.43 20.97
CA TYR A 157 3.94 12.48 19.51
C TYR A 157 3.41 13.79 18.96
N ALA A 158 2.29 14.29 19.48
CA ALA A 158 1.74 15.58 19.10
C ALA A 158 2.72 16.72 19.45
N GLU A 159 3.32 16.70 20.63
CA GLU A 159 4.35 17.67 21.06
C GLU A 159 5.55 17.67 20.10
N ILE A 160 6.12 16.49 19.81
CA ILE A 160 7.24 16.33 18.88
C ILE A 160 6.85 16.86 17.49
N VAL A 161 5.65 16.57 16.98
CA VAL A 161 5.25 17.05 15.65
C VAL A 161 5.14 18.57 15.61
N VAL A 162 4.50 19.19 16.63
CA VAL A 162 4.33 20.64 16.72
C VAL A 162 5.70 21.35 16.74
N GLU A 163 6.68 20.83 17.48
CA GLU A 163 8.04 21.40 17.55
C GLU A 163 8.70 21.60 16.17
N PHE A 164 8.36 20.77 15.18
CA PHE A 164 8.97 20.80 13.84
C PHE A 164 8.04 21.33 12.74
N THR A 165 6.78 21.62 13.06
CA THR A 165 5.79 22.06 12.07
C THR A 165 5.17 23.42 12.38
N ASP A 166 5.24 23.89 13.63
CA ASP A 166 4.66 25.17 14.04
C ASP A 166 5.22 26.35 13.22
N GLY A 167 4.33 27.20 12.72
CA GLY A 167 4.67 28.34 11.86
C GLY A 167 5.19 27.98 10.46
N THR A 168 5.09 26.70 10.03
CA THR A 168 5.49 26.24 8.69
C THR A 168 4.30 25.69 7.90
N ASP A 169 4.49 25.40 6.62
CA ASP A 169 3.54 24.66 5.78
C ASP A 169 3.74 23.13 5.82
N LEU A 170 4.62 22.65 6.72
CA LEU A 170 4.90 21.23 6.86
C LEU A 170 3.81 20.53 7.67
N THR A 171 3.58 19.27 7.34
CA THR A 171 2.86 18.33 8.20
C THR A 171 3.81 17.23 8.65
N GLY A 172 3.46 16.48 9.69
CA GLY A 172 4.33 15.40 10.14
C GLY A 172 3.67 14.40 11.06
N GLY A 173 4.43 13.37 11.41
CA GLY A 173 4.02 12.33 12.33
C GLY A 173 5.22 11.58 12.90
N VAL A 174 5.11 11.11 14.14
CA VAL A 174 6.03 10.12 14.69
C VAL A 174 5.56 8.73 14.28
N VAL A 175 6.38 8.04 13.50
CA VAL A 175 6.09 6.71 12.96
C VAL A 175 6.92 5.68 13.73
N ALA A 176 6.26 4.60 14.16
CA ALA A 176 6.92 3.45 14.76
C ALA A 176 7.50 2.53 13.68
N PHE A 177 8.74 2.10 13.90
CA PHE A 177 9.48 1.15 13.09
C PHE A 177 9.86 -0.06 13.95
N ASP A 178 10.16 -1.18 13.30
CA ASP A 178 10.56 -2.42 13.98
C ASP A 178 9.60 -2.79 15.12
N PHE A 179 8.30 -2.80 14.80
CA PHE A 179 7.21 -3.13 15.75
C PHE A 179 7.17 -2.25 17.01
N GLY A 180 7.71 -1.03 16.95
CA GLY A 180 7.75 -0.09 18.07
C GLY A 180 9.08 -0.06 18.82
N ASN A 181 10.10 -0.79 18.35
CA ASN A 181 11.46 -0.68 18.90
C ASN A 181 12.14 0.64 18.52
N GLN A 182 11.72 1.28 17.43
CA GLN A 182 12.26 2.55 16.96
C GLN A 182 11.15 3.53 16.59
N HIS A 183 11.41 4.82 16.74
CA HIS A 183 10.46 5.89 16.47
C HIS A 183 11.14 7.02 15.72
N PHE A 184 10.60 7.38 14.56
CA PHE A 184 11.12 8.46 13.75
C PHE A 184 10.04 9.51 13.54
N LEU A 185 10.37 10.77 13.80
CA LEU A 185 9.61 11.91 13.30
C LEU A 185 9.83 11.99 11.79
N ILE A 186 8.75 12.11 11.02
CA ILE A 186 8.78 12.38 9.59
C ILE A 186 7.98 13.64 9.33
N THR A 187 8.61 14.69 8.80
CA THR A 187 7.94 15.90 8.29
C THR A 187 7.91 15.87 6.77
N LYS A 188 6.87 16.46 6.20
CA LYS A 188 6.57 16.41 4.78
C LYS A 188 5.86 17.65 4.29
N ARG A 189 5.98 17.90 2.99
CA ARG A 189 5.31 18.99 2.26
C ARG A 189 4.47 18.38 1.15
N THR A 190 3.20 18.75 1.05
CA THR A 190 2.25 18.17 0.09
C THR A 190 1.73 19.22 -0.86
N PHE A 191 1.86 18.99 -2.16
CA PHE A 191 1.30 19.81 -3.23
C PHE A 191 -0.01 19.19 -3.74
N ASN A 192 -1.01 20.05 -3.97
CA ASN A 192 -2.38 19.65 -4.31
C ASN A 192 -2.77 19.93 -5.78
N ASP A 193 -1.92 20.64 -6.53
CA ASP A 193 -2.11 20.88 -7.97
C ASP A 193 -1.10 20.05 -8.78
N VAL A 194 -1.51 18.84 -9.16
CA VAL A 194 -0.70 17.91 -9.96
C VAL A 194 -1.43 17.61 -11.26
N ARG A 195 -0.85 18.01 -12.40
CA ARG A 195 -1.50 17.96 -13.72
C ARG A 195 -0.92 16.86 -14.59
N LEU A 196 -1.76 16.16 -15.35
CA LEU A 196 -1.35 15.13 -16.30
C LEU A 196 -0.76 15.82 -17.53
N VAL A 197 0.47 15.45 -17.88
CA VAL A 197 1.22 16.00 -19.02
C VAL A 197 1.25 15.00 -20.16
N GLY A 198 1.48 13.72 -19.87
CA GLY A 198 1.62 12.73 -20.92
C GLY A 198 1.45 11.30 -20.43
N ALA A 199 0.90 10.44 -21.28
CA ALA A 199 0.81 9.02 -21.07
C ALA A 199 0.88 8.29 -22.42
N PRO A 200 1.67 7.21 -22.55
CA PRO A 200 1.60 6.34 -23.70
C PRO A 200 0.23 5.65 -23.78
N PRO A 201 -0.17 5.11 -24.95
CA PRO A 201 -1.34 4.24 -25.03
C PRO A 201 -1.15 3.01 -24.13
N SER A 202 -2.24 2.45 -23.58
CA SER A 202 -2.18 1.26 -22.72
C SER A 202 -1.54 0.05 -23.40
N ALA A 203 -1.58 -0.01 -24.73
CA ALA A 203 -0.86 -1.04 -25.50
C ALA A 203 0.67 -0.99 -25.29
N VAL A 204 1.22 0.15 -24.88
CA VAL A 204 2.63 0.33 -24.50
C VAL A 204 2.75 0.38 -22.98
N GLY A 205 1.96 1.24 -22.32
CA GLY A 205 2.01 1.48 -20.87
C GLY A 205 1.68 0.25 -20.02
N LYS A 206 0.94 -0.72 -20.59
CA LYS A 206 0.56 -1.99 -19.97
C LYS A 206 0.66 -3.14 -20.98
N PHE A 207 1.66 -3.11 -21.86
CA PHE A 207 1.94 -4.22 -22.78
C PHE A 207 2.03 -5.55 -22.03
N GLY A 208 1.45 -6.62 -22.59
CA GLY A 208 1.28 -7.92 -21.93
C GLY A 208 0.09 -7.99 -20.98
N GLY A 209 -0.41 -6.83 -20.53
CA GLY A 209 -1.56 -6.68 -19.64
C GLY A 209 -1.45 -7.59 -18.43
N ASP A 210 -2.51 -8.35 -18.22
CA ASP A 210 -2.60 -9.28 -17.12
C ASP A 210 -1.55 -10.41 -17.24
N THR A 211 -1.37 -11.01 -18.42
CA THR A 211 -0.41 -12.11 -18.64
C THR A 211 1.02 -11.70 -18.29
N ASP A 212 1.42 -10.50 -18.74
CA ASP A 212 2.68 -9.81 -18.42
C ASP A 212 2.96 -9.65 -16.91
N ASN A 213 1.90 -9.40 -16.13
CA ASN A 213 2.06 -8.84 -14.79
C ASN A 213 2.77 -9.82 -13.84
N TRP A 214 3.71 -9.28 -13.05
CA TRP A 214 4.66 -10.02 -12.21
C TRP A 214 5.66 -10.97 -12.93
N LEU A 215 5.79 -10.93 -14.26
CA LEU A 215 6.75 -11.76 -15.00
C LEU A 215 7.97 -10.98 -15.53
N TRP A 216 9.08 -11.72 -15.68
CA TRP A 216 10.29 -11.36 -16.42
C TRP A 216 10.63 -12.52 -17.39
N PRO A 217 11.06 -12.29 -18.66
CA PRO A 217 11.34 -11.02 -19.33
C PRO A 217 10.13 -10.08 -19.46
N ARG A 218 10.38 -8.77 -19.45
CA ARG A 218 9.32 -7.75 -19.56
C ARG A 218 9.61 -6.72 -20.65
N HIS A 219 8.57 -6.32 -21.38
CA HIS A 219 8.65 -5.39 -22.51
C HIS A 219 7.65 -4.22 -22.39
N THR A 220 7.23 -3.88 -21.16
CA THR A 220 6.23 -2.84 -20.89
C THR A 220 6.89 -1.47 -20.76
N GLY A 221 6.41 -0.48 -21.52
CA GLY A 221 6.80 0.92 -21.37
C GLY A 221 5.97 1.61 -20.28
N ASP A 222 6.06 1.13 -19.04
CA ASP A 222 5.19 1.52 -17.92
C ASP A 222 5.59 2.89 -17.32
N PHE A 223 5.23 3.97 -18.01
CA PHE A 223 5.45 5.33 -17.53
C PHE A 223 4.29 6.27 -17.85
N SER A 224 4.14 7.31 -17.03
CA SER A 224 3.30 8.48 -17.28
C SER A 224 4.01 9.72 -16.72
N VAL A 225 3.58 10.89 -17.18
CA VAL A 225 4.24 12.18 -16.94
C VAL A 225 3.24 13.14 -16.36
N PHE A 226 3.60 13.76 -15.23
CA PHE A 226 2.81 14.80 -14.59
C PHE A 226 3.68 16.03 -14.32
N ARG A 227 3.04 17.13 -13.93
CA ARG A 227 3.71 18.34 -13.46
C ARG A 227 3.08 18.83 -12.18
N ILE A 228 3.91 19.19 -11.22
CA ILE A 228 3.50 19.88 -9.99
C ILE A 228 3.39 21.38 -10.26
N TYR A 229 2.30 21.98 -9.81
CA TYR A 229 2.07 23.41 -9.82
C TYR A 229 2.06 23.96 -8.38
N ALA A 230 2.41 25.23 -8.24
CA ALA A 230 2.59 25.93 -6.98
C ALA A 230 2.11 27.38 -7.08
N SER A 231 2.02 28.06 -5.94
CA SER A 231 1.79 29.51 -5.91
C SER A 231 2.95 30.27 -6.55
N SER A 232 2.78 31.58 -6.76
CA SER A 232 3.85 32.48 -7.25
C SER A 232 5.11 32.48 -6.37
N GLU A 233 4.97 32.10 -5.09
CA GLU A 233 6.05 31.98 -4.11
C GLU A 233 6.65 30.57 -4.05
N ASN A 234 6.28 29.69 -4.99
CA ASN A 234 6.70 28.29 -5.07
C ASN A 234 6.23 27.41 -3.89
N ASN A 235 5.17 27.83 -3.19
CA ASN A 235 4.56 27.09 -2.08
C ASN A 235 3.44 26.17 -2.57
N PRO A 236 3.11 25.10 -1.82
CA PRO A 236 1.90 24.33 -2.07
C PRO A 236 0.65 25.19 -2.16
N ALA A 237 -0.18 24.91 -3.16
CA ALA A 237 -1.47 25.54 -3.35
C ALA A 237 -2.46 24.51 -3.89
N ASP A 238 -3.74 24.73 -3.62
CA ASP A 238 -4.82 24.06 -4.35
C ASP A 238 -4.84 24.52 -5.80
N TYR A 239 -5.55 23.79 -6.65
CA TYR A 239 -5.67 24.13 -8.07
C TYR A 239 -6.11 25.58 -8.28
N ASN A 240 -5.34 26.30 -9.09
CA ASN A 240 -5.67 27.62 -9.58
C ASN A 240 -5.10 27.78 -11.01
N GLU A 241 -5.83 28.46 -11.88
CA GLU A 241 -5.39 28.77 -13.25
C GLU A 241 -4.10 29.63 -13.25
N ASP A 242 -3.91 30.45 -12.22
CA ASP A 242 -2.74 31.32 -12.03
C ASP A 242 -1.53 30.61 -11.40
N ASN A 243 -1.69 29.36 -10.93
CA ASN A 243 -0.54 28.61 -10.40
C ASN A 243 0.53 28.43 -11.49
N VAL A 244 1.79 28.40 -11.06
CA VAL A 244 2.95 28.26 -11.94
C VAL A 244 3.64 26.91 -11.73
N PRO A 245 4.40 26.40 -12.72
CA PRO A 245 5.21 25.19 -12.55
C PRO A 245 6.11 25.28 -11.31
N TYR A 246 6.04 24.26 -10.44
CA TYR A 246 6.86 24.16 -9.25
C TYR A 246 8.35 24.06 -9.62
N ASN A 247 9.19 24.86 -8.98
CA ASN A 247 10.65 24.77 -9.10
C ASN A 247 11.21 23.93 -7.94
N PRO A 248 11.60 22.66 -8.17
CA PRO A 248 12.05 21.79 -7.09
C PRO A 248 13.46 22.14 -6.61
N ALA A 249 13.76 21.82 -5.34
CA ALA A 249 15.11 21.98 -4.78
C ALA A 249 16.14 21.07 -5.49
N HIS A 250 15.70 19.90 -5.97
CA HIS A 250 16.52 18.96 -6.75
C HIS A 250 15.69 18.31 -7.87
N HIS A 251 16.34 17.89 -8.94
CA HIS A 251 15.76 17.00 -9.95
C HIS A 251 16.86 16.12 -10.55
N PHE A 252 16.49 14.91 -10.97
CA PHE A 252 17.44 13.96 -11.53
C PHE A 252 17.80 14.31 -12.98
N PRO A 253 19.10 14.37 -13.34
CA PRO A 253 19.49 14.30 -14.73
C PRO A 253 19.18 12.90 -15.30
N VAL A 254 18.69 12.85 -16.54
CA VAL A 254 18.40 11.59 -17.23
C VAL A 254 19.59 11.18 -18.10
N SER A 255 20.20 10.06 -17.78
CA SER A 255 21.30 9.50 -18.59
C SER A 255 20.78 8.93 -19.91
N LEU A 256 21.54 9.11 -20.99
CA LEU A 256 21.29 8.50 -22.30
C LEU A 256 22.31 7.41 -22.65
N ASP A 257 23.23 7.11 -21.73
CA ASP A 257 24.35 6.20 -21.98
C ASP A 257 23.94 4.71 -21.89
N GLY A 258 22.72 4.43 -21.46
CA GLY A 258 22.19 3.08 -21.26
C GLY A 258 22.58 2.47 -19.92
N VAL A 259 22.34 1.16 -19.79
CA VAL A 259 22.65 0.35 -18.61
C VAL A 259 23.29 -0.98 -19.03
N HIS A 260 24.21 -1.49 -18.22
CA HIS A 260 24.93 -2.73 -18.45
C HIS A 260 24.88 -3.65 -17.23
N GLU A 261 25.01 -4.96 -17.46
CA GLU A 261 25.14 -5.94 -16.39
C GLU A 261 26.30 -5.58 -15.46
N GLY A 262 26.06 -5.62 -14.15
CA GLY A 262 27.00 -5.26 -13.10
C GLY A 262 27.00 -3.79 -12.71
N ASP A 263 26.30 -2.92 -13.43
CA ASP A 263 26.17 -1.50 -13.06
C ASP A 263 25.48 -1.38 -11.70
N PHE A 264 26.00 -0.50 -10.84
CA PHE A 264 25.38 -0.18 -9.56
C PHE A 264 23.99 0.44 -9.79
N THR A 265 23.00 -0.06 -9.06
CA THR A 265 21.64 0.48 -9.07
C THR A 265 21.19 0.82 -7.66
N MET A 266 20.38 1.86 -7.57
CA MET A 266 19.75 2.31 -6.34
C MET A 266 18.34 2.75 -6.63
N VAL A 267 17.39 2.30 -5.81
CA VAL A 267 15.98 2.61 -5.92
C VAL A 267 15.54 3.30 -4.64
N PHE A 268 14.97 4.49 -4.78
CA PHE A 268 14.52 5.33 -3.69
C PHE A 268 13.02 5.54 -3.80
N GLY A 269 12.24 5.16 -2.79
CA GLY A 269 10.78 5.25 -2.88
C GLY A 269 10.03 4.87 -1.62
N PHE A 270 8.72 4.64 -1.75
CA PHE A 270 7.80 4.46 -0.63
C PHE A 270 7.20 3.04 -0.62
N PRO A 271 7.98 2.00 -0.25
CA PRO A 271 7.45 0.64 -0.21
C PRO A 271 6.29 0.55 0.79
N GLY A 272 5.16 0.01 0.34
CA GLY A 272 3.92 0.02 1.09
C GLY A 272 4.01 -0.78 2.40
N ARG A 273 4.23 -2.09 2.29
CA ARG A 273 4.31 -3.00 3.44
C ARG A 273 5.13 -4.25 3.11
N THR A 274 5.92 -4.70 4.07
CA THR A 274 6.48 -6.06 4.09
C THR A 274 6.13 -6.74 5.41
N GLU A 275 6.25 -8.07 5.45
CA GLU A 275 5.96 -8.89 6.63
C GLU A 275 7.08 -9.94 6.81
N GLN A 276 8.33 -9.48 6.90
CA GLN A 276 9.50 -10.37 6.91
C GLN A 276 9.60 -11.22 8.18
N TYR A 277 8.97 -10.79 9.27
CA TYR A 277 9.09 -11.41 10.60
C TYR A 277 7.89 -12.29 10.98
N LEU A 278 7.08 -12.70 10.01
CA LEU A 278 6.08 -13.74 10.22
C LEU A 278 6.73 -15.04 10.71
N THR A 279 6.07 -15.69 11.67
CA THR A 279 6.38 -17.04 12.12
C THR A 279 5.90 -18.10 11.13
N SER A 280 6.40 -19.33 11.27
CA SER A 280 6.12 -20.47 10.41
C SER A 280 4.63 -20.76 10.26
N ASP A 281 3.87 -20.73 11.36
CA ASP A 281 2.40 -20.87 11.37
C ASP A 281 1.68 -19.76 10.61
N ALA A 282 2.15 -18.51 10.69
CA ALA A 282 1.60 -17.40 9.93
C ALA A 282 1.89 -17.51 8.43
N VAL A 283 3.10 -17.94 8.05
CA VAL A 283 3.43 -18.22 6.64
C VAL A 283 2.59 -19.36 6.10
N THR A 284 2.42 -20.45 6.86
CA THR A 284 1.52 -21.55 6.50
C THR A 284 0.08 -21.07 6.32
N HIS A 285 -0.43 -20.25 7.24
CA HIS A 285 -1.77 -19.68 7.14
C HIS A 285 -1.93 -18.79 5.88
N VAL A 286 -0.91 -18.02 5.52
CA VAL A 286 -0.92 -17.24 4.27
C VAL A 286 -1.08 -18.14 3.05
N ILE A 287 -0.30 -19.22 2.97
CA ILE A 287 -0.28 -20.17 1.85
C ILE A 287 -1.60 -20.96 1.75
N GLU A 288 -2.06 -21.52 2.88
CA GLU A 288 -3.13 -22.53 2.87
C GLU A 288 -4.53 -21.94 3.02
N ARG A 289 -4.65 -20.71 3.55
CA ARG A 289 -5.95 -20.11 3.90
C ARG A 289 -6.14 -18.73 3.31
N LEU A 290 -5.30 -17.78 3.69
CA LEU A 290 -5.54 -16.36 3.43
C LEU A 290 -5.49 -16.02 1.94
N ASN A 291 -4.41 -16.41 1.25
CA ASN A 291 -4.26 -16.13 -0.18
C ASN A 291 -5.30 -16.88 -1.02
N PRO A 292 -5.52 -18.21 -0.85
CA PRO A 292 -6.55 -18.93 -1.62
C PRO A 292 -7.94 -18.33 -1.50
N MET A 293 -8.36 -17.94 -0.29
CA MET A 293 -9.66 -17.31 -0.05
C MET A 293 -9.78 -15.95 -0.77
N ARG A 294 -8.75 -15.10 -0.70
CA ARG A 294 -8.75 -13.82 -1.38
C ARG A 294 -8.71 -13.97 -2.91
N ILE A 295 -7.97 -14.96 -3.40
CA ILE A 295 -7.93 -15.32 -4.83
C ILE A 295 -9.34 -15.73 -5.28
N ALA A 296 -10.05 -16.57 -4.54
CA ALA A 296 -11.41 -17.01 -4.88
C ALA A 296 -12.41 -15.83 -5.00
N MET A 297 -12.37 -14.87 -4.07
CA MET A 297 -13.19 -13.65 -4.16
C MET A 297 -12.86 -12.83 -5.42
N ARG A 298 -11.58 -12.74 -5.77
CA ARG A 298 -11.14 -11.98 -6.96
C ARG A 298 -11.38 -12.71 -8.27
N ASP A 299 -11.35 -14.04 -8.28
CA ASP A 299 -11.76 -14.83 -9.45
C ASP A 299 -13.22 -14.57 -9.79
N ALA A 300 -14.09 -14.57 -8.77
CA ALA A 300 -15.51 -14.28 -8.92
C ALA A 300 -15.73 -12.87 -9.51
N SER A 301 -15.08 -11.83 -8.95
CA SER A 301 -15.25 -10.46 -9.45
C SER A 301 -14.62 -10.23 -10.82
N LEU A 302 -13.39 -10.70 -11.06
CA LEU A 302 -12.68 -10.52 -12.32
C LEU A 302 -13.39 -11.19 -13.49
N LYS A 303 -14.02 -12.36 -13.28
CA LYS A 303 -14.83 -13.02 -14.30
C LYS A 303 -15.94 -12.10 -14.82
N ILE A 304 -16.66 -11.45 -13.92
CA ILE A 304 -17.78 -10.56 -14.26
C ILE A 304 -17.27 -9.25 -14.88
N ILE A 305 -16.27 -8.63 -14.26
CA ILE A 305 -15.71 -7.35 -14.71
C ILE A 305 -15.07 -7.49 -16.09
N ASN A 306 -14.31 -8.56 -16.34
CA ASN A 306 -13.69 -8.78 -17.65
C ASN A 306 -14.73 -9.04 -18.74
N ALA A 307 -15.80 -9.77 -18.45
CA ALA A 307 -16.91 -9.95 -19.39
C ALA A 307 -17.60 -8.60 -19.71
N ALA A 308 -17.82 -7.75 -18.70
CA ALA A 308 -18.39 -6.42 -18.88
C ALA A 308 -17.51 -5.53 -19.78
N ARG A 309 -16.20 -5.48 -19.48
CA ARG A 309 -15.21 -4.71 -20.24
C ARG A 309 -15.05 -5.18 -21.69
N ALA A 310 -15.29 -6.46 -21.96
CA ALA A 310 -15.26 -7.00 -23.33
C ALA A 310 -16.50 -6.64 -24.15
N SER A 311 -17.58 -6.17 -23.50
CA SER A 311 -18.87 -5.96 -24.17
C SER A 311 -19.01 -4.57 -24.83
N SER A 312 -18.32 -3.55 -24.32
CA SER A 312 -18.37 -2.19 -24.88
C SER A 312 -17.16 -1.33 -24.48
N ASP A 313 -16.86 -0.30 -25.27
CA ASP A 313 -15.82 0.67 -24.93
C ASP A 313 -16.16 1.50 -23.69
N ALA A 314 -17.44 1.81 -23.45
CA ALA A 314 -17.89 2.53 -22.27
C ALA A 314 -17.55 1.74 -20.98
N LEU A 315 -17.93 0.46 -20.93
CA LEU A 315 -17.64 -0.40 -19.77
C LEU A 315 -16.15 -0.74 -19.66
N ARG A 316 -15.44 -0.85 -20.80
CA ARG A 316 -13.98 -1.01 -20.80
C ARG A 316 -13.29 0.15 -20.09
N ILE A 317 -13.74 1.38 -20.32
CA ILE A 317 -13.20 2.61 -19.71
C ILE A 317 -13.64 2.72 -18.25
N ALA A 318 -14.94 2.59 -17.96
CA ALA A 318 -15.51 2.69 -16.61
C ALA A 318 -14.84 1.73 -15.63
N TYR A 319 -14.73 0.45 -15.98
CA TYR A 319 -14.19 -0.58 -15.10
C TYR A 319 -12.66 -0.77 -15.22
N ALA A 320 -11.95 0.07 -15.98
CA ALA A 320 -10.51 -0.10 -16.18
C ALA A 320 -9.70 -0.03 -14.87
N PRO A 321 -9.88 0.98 -14.00
CA PRO A 321 -9.09 1.11 -12.77
C PRO A 321 -9.43 0.02 -11.76
N LYS A 322 -10.73 -0.26 -11.59
CA LYS A 322 -11.23 -1.33 -10.71
C LYS A 322 -10.67 -2.69 -11.11
N GLN A 323 -10.75 -3.06 -12.39
CA GLN A 323 -10.16 -4.32 -12.87
C GLN A 323 -8.64 -4.37 -12.63
N SER A 324 -7.93 -3.28 -12.91
CA SER A 324 -6.47 -3.23 -12.74
C SER A 324 -6.07 -3.41 -11.27
N SER A 325 -6.79 -2.77 -10.34
CA SER A 325 -6.55 -2.89 -8.89
C SER A 325 -6.80 -4.31 -8.39
N ILE A 326 -7.92 -4.92 -8.82
CA ILE A 326 -8.28 -6.29 -8.44
C ILE A 326 -7.28 -7.30 -9.02
N SER A 327 -6.98 -7.23 -10.32
CA SER A 327 -6.07 -8.19 -10.99
C SER A 327 -4.64 -8.08 -10.48
N ASN A 328 -4.18 -6.89 -10.12
CA ASN A 328 -2.81 -6.69 -9.63
C ASN A 328 -2.53 -7.49 -8.34
N ALA A 329 -3.40 -7.37 -7.33
CA ALA A 329 -3.20 -8.12 -6.09
C ALA A 329 -3.61 -9.59 -6.22
N TRP A 330 -4.57 -9.93 -7.09
CA TRP A 330 -4.90 -11.32 -7.43
C TRP A 330 -3.65 -12.08 -7.92
N LYS A 331 -2.96 -11.57 -8.95
CA LYS A 331 -1.71 -12.18 -9.43
C LYS A 331 -0.58 -12.15 -8.42
N LYS A 332 -0.48 -11.06 -7.65
CA LYS A 332 0.52 -10.95 -6.59
C LYS A 332 0.35 -12.11 -5.60
N TRP A 333 -0.87 -12.45 -5.20
CA TRP A 333 -1.11 -13.54 -4.26
C TRP A 333 -0.85 -14.91 -4.86
N GLU A 334 -1.17 -15.13 -6.13
CA GLU A 334 -0.76 -16.35 -6.84
C GLU A 334 0.77 -16.49 -6.83
N GLY A 335 1.50 -15.47 -7.29
CA GLY A 335 2.96 -15.46 -7.33
C GLY A 335 3.60 -15.56 -5.94
N GLN A 336 3.01 -14.89 -4.93
CA GLN A 336 3.47 -14.97 -3.54
C GLN A 336 3.33 -16.40 -3.00
N THR A 337 2.18 -17.04 -3.21
CA THR A 337 1.95 -18.42 -2.74
C THR A 337 2.92 -19.38 -3.43
N THR A 338 3.08 -19.27 -4.75
CA THR A 338 4.04 -20.08 -5.52
C THR A 338 5.47 -19.88 -4.99
N GLY A 339 5.94 -18.64 -4.86
CA GLY A 339 7.28 -18.34 -4.37
C GLY A 339 7.53 -18.82 -2.94
N LEU A 340 6.56 -18.68 -2.04
CA LEU A 340 6.67 -19.18 -0.66
C LEU A 340 6.81 -20.71 -0.61
N VAL A 341 6.10 -21.43 -1.49
CA VAL A 341 6.17 -22.89 -1.57
C VAL A 341 7.48 -23.35 -2.21
N GLU A 342 7.85 -22.79 -3.37
CA GLU A 342 9.05 -23.18 -4.12
C GLU A 342 10.34 -22.89 -3.35
N LEU A 343 10.39 -21.76 -2.63
CA LEU A 343 11.54 -21.40 -1.80
C LEU A 343 11.52 -22.07 -0.42
N ASN A 344 10.55 -22.96 -0.16
CA ASN A 344 10.39 -23.66 1.12
C ASN A 344 10.39 -22.69 2.33
N ALA A 345 9.66 -21.57 2.18
CA ALA A 345 9.71 -20.46 3.14
C ALA A 345 9.27 -20.87 4.55
N VAL A 346 8.32 -21.81 4.67
CA VAL A 346 7.88 -22.38 5.96
C VAL A 346 9.05 -23.04 6.68
N GLN A 347 9.85 -23.87 5.97
CA GLN A 347 11.01 -24.51 6.57
C GLN A 347 12.08 -23.49 6.98
N GLN A 348 12.31 -22.46 6.17
CA GLN A 348 13.25 -21.40 6.54
C GLN A 348 12.82 -20.66 7.83
N LYS A 349 11.51 -20.48 8.05
CA LYS A 349 10.99 -19.93 9.32
C LYS A 349 11.21 -20.89 10.47
N LEU A 350 10.88 -22.18 10.31
CA LEU A 350 11.11 -23.20 11.33
C LEU A 350 12.59 -23.27 11.75
N ASP A 351 13.51 -23.21 10.78
CA ASP A 351 14.95 -23.24 11.05
C ASP A 351 15.40 -22.01 11.84
N LEU A 352 14.95 -20.81 11.43
CA LEU A 352 15.26 -19.57 12.15
C LEU A 352 14.66 -19.56 13.57
N GLU A 353 13.43 -20.03 13.73
CA GLU A 353 12.75 -20.15 15.02
C GLU A 353 13.50 -21.10 15.96
N SER A 354 13.90 -22.27 15.45
CA SER A 354 14.69 -23.25 16.20
C SER A 354 16.07 -22.71 16.60
N GLU A 355 16.74 -22.00 15.69
CA GLU A 355 18.02 -21.37 15.97
C GLU A 355 17.88 -20.26 17.03
N PHE A 356 16.86 -19.41 16.90
CA PHE A 356 16.55 -18.34 17.86
C PHE A 356 16.31 -18.91 19.26
N GLN A 357 15.48 -19.96 19.39
CA GLN A 357 15.23 -20.63 20.67
C GLN A 357 16.51 -21.23 21.25
N SER A 358 17.32 -21.90 20.41
CA SER A 358 18.58 -22.53 20.83
C SER A 358 19.59 -21.50 21.35
N ARG A 359 19.76 -20.38 20.64
CA ARG A 359 20.65 -19.28 21.06
C ARG A 359 20.16 -18.61 22.34
N THR A 360 18.86 -18.37 22.44
CA THR A 360 18.26 -17.80 23.65
C THR A 360 18.49 -18.69 24.87
N LEU A 361 18.29 -20.01 24.74
CA LEU A 361 18.56 -20.99 25.81
C LEU A 361 20.04 -21.05 26.18
N ALA A 362 20.93 -21.01 25.19
CA ALA A 362 22.37 -21.00 25.42
C ALA A 362 22.80 -19.74 26.20
N LEU A 363 22.35 -18.55 25.78
CA LEU A 363 22.65 -17.28 26.44
C LEU A 363 22.09 -17.24 27.88
N SER A 364 20.86 -17.73 28.07
CA SER A 364 20.22 -17.80 29.40
C SER A 364 20.98 -18.72 30.37
N ARG A 365 21.73 -19.70 29.86
CA ARG A 365 22.58 -20.60 30.68
C ARG A 365 23.98 -20.04 30.91
N SER A 366 24.57 -19.39 29.91
CA SER A 366 25.97 -18.95 29.95
C SER A 366 26.15 -17.57 30.61
N VAL A 367 25.22 -16.63 30.36
CA VAL A 367 25.30 -15.26 30.87
C VAL A 367 23.91 -14.75 31.28
N PRO A 368 23.33 -15.25 32.39
CA PRO A 368 21.94 -14.94 32.79
C PRO A 368 21.65 -13.44 32.94
N GLN A 369 22.65 -12.64 33.31
CA GLN A 369 22.51 -11.18 33.44
C GLN A 369 22.36 -10.44 32.10
N LEU A 370 22.76 -11.05 30.97
CA LEU A 370 22.60 -10.49 29.63
C LEU A 370 21.40 -11.11 28.90
N SER A 371 20.79 -12.16 29.44
CA SER A 371 19.61 -12.77 28.84
C SER A 371 18.37 -11.94 29.14
N ASN A 372 17.64 -11.53 28.10
CA ASN A 372 16.28 -11.05 28.26
C ASN A 372 15.33 -12.26 28.37
N PRO A 373 14.71 -12.53 29.53
CA PRO A 373 13.86 -13.71 29.69
C PRO A 373 12.63 -13.69 28.78
N LYS A 374 12.24 -12.51 28.26
CA LYS A 374 11.12 -12.40 27.31
C LYS A 374 11.41 -13.11 25.98
N PHE A 375 12.68 -13.21 25.57
CA PHE A 375 13.05 -13.90 24.32
C PHE A 375 12.65 -15.38 24.33
N LEU A 376 12.74 -16.06 25.48
CA LEU A 376 12.39 -17.49 25.60
C LEU A 376 10.95 -17.81 25.23
N THR A 377 10.05 -16.83 25.35
CA THR A 377 8.60 -17.00 25.12
C THR A 377 8.09 -16.20 23.91
N ALA A 378 8.98 -15.54 23.17
CA ALA A 378 8.57 -14.61 22.12
C ALA A 378 7.80 -15.31 20.98
N ILE A 379 8.36 -16.39 20.45
CA ILE A 379 7.74 -17.18 19.37
C ILE A 379 6.42 -17.80 19.85
N ASP A 380 6.41 -18.46 21.02
CA ASP A 380 5.20 -19.07 21.58
C ASP A 380 4.07 -18.05 21.75
N LYS A 381 4.39 -16.82 22.17
CA LYS A 381 3.42 -15.74 22.29
C LYS A 381 2.90 -15.26 20.95
N ILE A 382 3.74 -15.18 19.92
CA ILE A 382 3.31 -14.84 18.56
C ILE A 382 2.34 -15.92 18.05
N GLN A 383 2.72 -17.20 18.16
CA GLN A 383 1.92 -18.33 17.67
C GLN A 383 0.59 -18.47 18.42
N ALA A 384 0.59 -18.28 19.74
CA ALA A 384 -0.65 -18.24 20.51
C ALA A 384 -1.56 -17.09 20.06
N ALA A 385 -1.01 -15.88 19.88
CA ALA A 385 -1.77 -14.73 19.40
C ALA A 385 -2.27 -14.92 17.95
N ASN A 386 -1.51 -15.58 17.09
CA ASN A 386 -1.91 -15.95 15.73
C ASN A 386 -3.14 -16.86 15.73
N ALA A 387 -3.17 -17.88 16.59
CA ALA A 387 -4.29 -18.81 16.71
C ALA A 387 -5.62 -18.10 17.03
N ASP A 388 -5.57 -17.10 17.91
CA ASP A 388 -6.74 -16.27 18.25
C ASP A 388 -7.07 -15.23 17.18
N TYR A 389 -6.10 -14.87 16.32
CA TYR A 389 -6.19 -13.78 15.34
C TYR A 389 -6.69 -14.24 13.97
N PHE A 390 -6.36 -15.45 13.53
CA PHE A 390 -6.56 -15.88 12.14
C PHE A 390 -8.00 -15.83 11.66
N SER A 391 -8.98 -16.28 12.46
CA SER A 391 -10.40 -16.21 12.06
C SER A 391 -10.86 -14.77 11.82
N TYR A 392 -10.42 -13.82 12.65
CA TYR A 392 -10.71 -12.40 12.47
C TYR A 392 -9.97 -11.78 11.28
N LEU A 393 -8.74 -12.24 11.00
CA LEU A 393 -8.00 -11.86 9.79
C LEU A 393 -8.74 -12.32 8.53
N GLU A 394 -9.22 -13.57 8.52
CA GLU A 394 -10.00 -14.13 7.42
C GLU A 394 -11.30 -13.34 7.21
N ALA A 395 -12.10 -13.16 8.26
CA ALA A 395 -13.37 -12.43 8.19
C ALA A 395 -13.18 -10.96 7.79
N ARG A 396 -12.12 -10.30 8.26
CA ARG A 396 -11.76 -8.95 7.82
C ARG A 396 -11.39 -8.91 6.34
N ALA A 397 -10.61 -9.87 5.85
CA ALA A 397 -10.23 -9.93 4.44
C ALA A 397 -11.46 -10.08 3.55
N LEU A 398 -12.39 -10.96 3.90
CA LEU A 398 -13.65 -11.15 3.18
C LEU A 398 -14.55 -9.91 3.22
N PHE A 399 -14.66 -9.24 4.37
CA PHE A 399 -15.37 -7.96 4.47
C PHE A 399 -14.77 -6.92 3.52
N ILE A 400 -13.43 -6.84 3.44
CA ILE A 400 -12.76 -5.92 2.52
C ILE A 400 -13.04 -6.26 1.05
N GLU A 401 -12.94 -7.53 0.67
CA GLU A 401 -13.19 -7.97 -0.71
C GLU A 401 -14.65 -7.76 -1.13
N LEU A 402 -15.62 -7.93 -0.22
CA LEU A 402 -17.04 -7.69 -0.51
C LEU A 402 -17.41 -6.20 -0.52
N VAL A 403 -16.99 -5.43 0.49
CA VAL A 403 -17.45 -4.05 0.68
C VAL A 403 -16.64 -3.03 -0.10
N TYR A 404 -15.31 -3.20 -0.23
CA TYR A 404 -14.44 -2.20 -0.86
C TYR A 404 -13.99 -2.56 -2.28
N TYR A 405 -13.92 -3.85 -2.61
CA TYR A 405 -13.54 -4.32 -3.94
C TYR A 405 -14.67 -5.04 -4.69
N GLY A 406 -15.84 -5.17 -4.03
CA GLY A 406 -17.01 -5.86 -4.55
C GLY A 406 -17.97 -4.91 -5.26
N PRO A 407 -19.29 -5.01 -5.01
CA PRO A 407 -20.29 -4.15 -5.67
C PRO A 407 -20.16 -2.68 -5.24
N ASP A 408 -20.14 -1.75 -6.20
CA ASP A 408 -19.99 -0.31 -5.96
C ASP A 408 -21.21 0.29 -5.25
N ILE A 409 -22.40 -0.31 -5.44
CA ILE A 409 -23.65 0.17 -4.82
C ILE A 409 -23.60 0.21 -3.28
N LEU A 410 -22.78 -0.63 -2.64
CA LEU A 410 -22.74 -0.73 -1.18
C LEU A 410 -22.11 0.52 -0.55
N LEU A 411 -20.92 0.91 -1.00
CA LEU A 411 -20.27 2.12 -0.49
C LEU A 411 -21.01 3.38 -0.94
N HIS A 412 -21.53 3.40 -2.17
CA HIS A 412 -22.34 4.53 -2.65
C HIS A 412 -23.59 4.74 -1.78
N ALA A 413 -24.28 3.66 -1.38
CA ALA A 413 -25.40 3.78 -0.45
C ALA A 413 -24.98 4.31 0.94
N TYR A 414 -23.77 3.98 1.39
CA TYR A 414 -23.27 4.46 2.68
C TYR A 414 -22.87 5.93 2.67
N ASP A 415 -22.46 6.49 1.53
CA ASP A 415 -22.16 7.93 1.41
C ASP A 415 -23.37 8.77 1.83
N PHE A 416 -24.59 8.28 1.60
CA PHE A 416 -25.83 8.98 1.97
C PHE A 416 -26.21 8.84 3.45
N ALA A 417 -25.40 8.18 4.30
CA ALA A 417 -25.75 7.87 5.69
C ALA A 417 -26.09 9.11 6.51
N ASP A 418 -25.30 10.17 6.43
CA ASP A 418 -25.53 11.40 7.19
C ASP A 418 -26.86 12.07 6.78
N LEU A 419 -27.18 12.07 5.48
CA LEU A 419 -28.43 12.62 4.97
C LEU A 419 -29.66 11.77 5.35
N ILE A 420 -29.49 10.44 5.42
CA ILE A 420 -30.54 9.48 5.77
C ILE A 420 -30.81 9.48 7.28
N ASP A 421 -29.75 9.48 8.09
CA ASP A 421 -29.83 9.28 9.54
C ASP A 421 -29.78 10.56 10.37
N ASP A 422 -29.07 11.60 9.92
CA ASP A 422 -28.74 12.79 10.73
C ASP A 422 -29.13 14.13 10.08
N TRP A 423 -30.18 14.12 9.25
CA TRP A 423 -30.70 15.30 8.56
C TRP A 423 -30.88 16.53 9.48
N ASP A 424 -31.45 16.35 10.66
CA ASP A 424 -31.76 17.47 11.58
C ASP A 424 -30.49 18.16 12.11
N ASN A 425 -29.41 17.40 12.30
CA ASN A 425 -28.13 17.95 12.71
C ASN A 425 -27.45 18.68 11.54
N LEU A 426 -27.50 18.13 10.33
CA LEU A 426 -27.02 18.81 9.12
C LEU A 426 -27.74 20.15 8.91
N GLU A 427 -29.06 20.18 9.07
CA GLU A 427 -29.87 21.39 8.94
C GLU A 427 -29.53 22.41 10.03
N SER A 428 -29.49 21.99 11.30
CA SER A 428 -29.24 22.90 12.44
C SER A 428 -27.80 23.40 12.52
N SER A 429 -26.83 22.63 12.00
CA SER A 429 -25.42 23.05 11.90
C SER A 429 -25.12 23.86 10.63
N GLY A 430 -26.10 24.04 9.73
CA GLY A 430 -25.94 24.78 8.48
C GLY A 430 -25.09 24.06 7.43
N LYS A 431 -24.91 22.74 7.55
CA LYS A 431 -24.07 21.90 6.67
C LYS A 431 -24.86 21.11 5.64
N LEU A 432 -26.20 21.16 5.68
CA LEU A 432 -27.05 20.38 4.79
C LEU A 432 -26.79 20.65 3.30
N ASP A 433 -26.64 21.92 2.92
CA ASP A 433 -26.40 22.28 1.52
C ASP A 433 -25.01 21.82 1.03
N ASP A 434 -23.99 21.91 1.90
CA ASP A 434 -22.63 21.44 1.60
C ASP A 434 -22.60 19.91 1.42
N GLU A 435 -23.33 19.18 2.29
CA GLU A 435 -23.45 17.72 2.20
C GLU A 435 -24.16 17.30 0.91
N ILE A 436 -25.24 17.98 0.53
CA ILE A 436 -25.95 17.72 -0.73
C ILE A 436 -25.05 18.02 -1.94
N ALA A 437 -24.27 19.10 -1.90
CA ALA A 437 -23.33 19.43 -2.96
C ALA A 437 -22.23 18.35 -3.10
N SER A 438 -21.69 17.87 -1.98
CA SER A 438 -20.74 16.76 -1.92
C SER A 438 -21.32 15.48 -2.52
N LEU A 439 -22.56 15.12 -2.15
CA LEU A 439 -23.24 13.93 -2.68
C LEU A 439 -23.59 14.04 -4.17
N LEU A 440 -23.87 15.25 -4.68
CA LEU A 440 -24.05 15.47 -6.12
C LEU A 440 -22.75 15.17 -6.89
N GLU A 441 -21.60 15.60 -6.36
CA GLU A 441 -20.30 15.31 -6.95
C GLU A 441 -19.96 13.81 -6.86
N SER A 442 -20.16 13.17 -5.70
CA SER A 442 -19.95 11.73 -5.53
C SER A 442 -20.84 10.91 -6.47
N ASN A 443 -22.14 11.25 -6.56
CA ASN A 443 -23.08 10.56 -7.44
C ASN A 443 -22.76 10.75 -8.93
N PHE A 444 -22.23 11.91 -9.32
CA PHE A 444 -21.75 12.13 -10.67
C PHE A 444 -20.55 11.21 -11.00
N GLU A 445 -19.56 11.11 -10.10
CA GLU A 445 -18.41 10.23 -10.30
C GLU A 445 -18.78 8.74 -10.24
N TYR A 446 -19.74 8.38 -9.39
CA TYR A 446 -20.33 7.04 -9.37
C TYR A 446 -20.97 6.70 -10.72
N ALA A 447 -21.84 7.56 -11.25
CA ALA A 447 -22.55 7.35 -12.51
C ALA A 447 -21.59 7.10 -13.69
N ARG A 448 -20.42 7.74 -13.70
CA ARG A 448 -19.41 7.59 -14.76
C ARG A 448 -18.77 6.20 -14.79
N ASN A 449 -18.75 5.51 -13.65
CA ASN A 449 -17.99 4.28 -13.44
C ASN A 449 -18.89 3.07 -13.13
N TYR A 450 -20.20 3.23 -13.21
CA TYR A 450 -21.17 2.27 -12.70
C TYR A 450 -22.09 1.69 -13.79
N ASP A 451 -22.38 0.39 -13.68
CA ASP A 451 -23.42 -0.30 -14.43
C ASP A 451 -24.16 -1.26 -13.50
N ALA A 452 -25.45 -1.01 -13.29
CA ALA A 452 -26.29 -1.80 -12.38
C ALA A 452 -26.30 -3.29 -12.71
N SER A 453 -26.24 -3.67 -14.00
CA SER A 453 -26.25 -5.08 -14.40
C SER A 453 -24.95 -5.79 -14.02
N VAL A 454 -23.82 -5.08 -14.08
CA VAL A 454 -22.51 -5.59 -13.67
C VAL A 454 -22.50 -5.76 -12.15
N ASP A 455 -22.98 -4.75 -11.43
CA ASP A 455 -22.97 -4.73 -9.97
C ASP A 455 -23.94 -5.74 -9.36
N GLU A 456 -25.10 -5.99 -9.99
CA GLU A 456 -26.03 -7.05 -9.61
C GLU A 456 -25.38 -8.43 -9.67
N ARG A 457 -24.66 -8.72 -10.76
CA ARG A 457 -23.91 -9.98 -10.89
C ARG A 457 -22.80 -10.07 -9.85
N LEU A 458 -22.08 -8.97 -9.60
CA LEU A 458 -21.03 -8.93 -8.58
C LEU A 458 -21.59 -9.25 -7.20
N LEU A 459 -22.73 -8.65 -6.82
CA LEU A 459 -23.34 -8.87 -5.51
C LEU A 459 -23.70 -10.34 -5.31
N GLY A 460 -24.38 -10.96 -6.29
CA GLY A 460 -24.79 -12.35 -6.20
C GLY A 460 -23.61 -13.31 -6.01
N ASP A 461 -22.59 -13.22 -6.88
CA ASP A 461 -21.46 -14.14 -6.87
C ASP A 461 -20.54 -13.90 -5.65
N LEU A 462 -20.33 -12.65 -5.25
CA LEU A 462 -19.46 -12.32 -4.12
C LEU A 462 -20.10 -12.62 -2.77
N VAL A 463 -21.41 -12.42 -2.59
CA VAL A 463 -22.11 -12.83 -1.35
C VAL A 463 -22.09 -14.35 -1.20
N SER A 464 -22.33 -15.09 -2.29
CA SER A 464 -22.22 -16.56 -2.27
C SER A 464 -20.81 -17.01 -1.84
N THR A 465 -19.78 -16.47 -2.51
CA THR A 465 -18.39 -16.82 -2.24
C THR A 465 -17.96 -16.43 -0.83
N TYR A 466 -18.41 -15.27 -0.35
CA TYR A 466 -18.17 -14.81 1.01
C TYR A 466 -18.74 -15.78 2.06
N LEU A 467 -20.00 -16.19 1.91
CA LEU A 467 -20.68 -17.06 2.87
C LEU A 467 -20.09 -18.47 2.89
N ASP A 468 -19.55 -18.95 1.77
CA ASP A 468 -18.84 -20.24 1.69
C ASP A 468 -17.49 -20.23 2.42
N LEU A 469 -16.83 -19.06 2.50
CA LEU A 469 -15.44 -18.94 2.98
C LEU A 469 -15.32 -18.39 4.40
N ILE A 470 -16.29 -17.63 4.90
CA ILE A 470 -16.20 -16.98 6.20
C ILE A 470 -16.15 -17.99 7.35
N PRO A 471 -15.32 -17.77 8.40
CA PRO A 471 -15.36 -18.61 9.59
C PRO A 471 -16.77 -18.70 10.17
N SER A 472 -17.23 -19.91 10.47
CA SER A 472 -18.62 -20.17 10.87
C SER A 472 -19.05 -19.44 12.14
N THR A 473 -18.10 -19.06 12.99
CA THR A 473 -18.34 -18.29 14.23
C THR A 473 -18.51 -16.79 14.00
N LEU A 474 -18.26 -16.30 12.77
CA LEU A 474 -18.26 -14.89 12.40
C LEU A 474 -19.18 -14.61 11.20
N ILE A 475 -20.14 -15.49 10.90
CA ILE A 475 -21.12 -15.27 9.82
C ILE A 475 -22.05 -14.09 10.18
N PRO A 476 -22.30 -13.15 9.25
CA PRO A 476 -23.38 -12.17 9.40
C PRO A 476 -24.74 -12.88 9.23
N GLU A 477 -25.39 -13.20 10.35
CA GLU A 477 -26.57 -14.07 10.40
C GLU A 477 -27.75 -13.59 9.53
N LYS A 478 -27.98 -12.28 9.45
CA LYS A 478 -29.09 -11.73 8.67
C LYS A 478 -28.82 -11.83 7.16
N MET A 479 -27.64 -11.44 6.68
CA MET A 479 -27.22 -11.64 5.28
C MET A 479 -27.27 -13.12 4.91
N PHE A 480 -26.83 -14.01 5.80
CA PHE A 480 -26.92 -15.46 5.60
C PHE A 480 -28.37 -15.95 5.49
N ALA A 481 -29.27 -15.50 6.37
CA ALA A 481 -30.69 -15.86 6.32
C ALA A 481 -31.38 -15.32 5.06
N ASP A 482 -31.15 -14.06 4.72
CA ASP A 482 -31.73 -13.39 3.54
C ASP A 482 -31.25 -14.06 2.25
N PHE A 483 -29.96 -14.38 2.15
CA PHE A 483 -29.38 -15.09 1.00
C PHE A 483 -29.98 -16.50 0.85
N ASN A 484 -30.05 -17.28 1.93
CA ASN A 484 -30.58 -18.65 1.89
C ASN A 484 -32.11 -18.73 1.73
N SER A 485 -32.83 -17.63 1.94
CA SER A 485 -34.26 -17.54 1.61
C SER A 485 -34.52 -17.44 0.10
N SER A 486 -33.49 -17.08 -0.67
CA SER A 486 -33.54 -16.94 -2.12
C SER A 486 -33.26 -18.29 -2.81
N SER A 487 -33.82 -18.47 -4.01
CA SER A 487 -33.67 -19.74 -4.76
C SER A 487 -32.27 -19.91 -5.39
N SER A 488 -31.51 -18.82 -5.53
CA SER A 488 -30.17 -18.77 -6.13
C SER A 488 -29.52 -17.42 -5.84
N SER A 489 -28.19 -17.33 -6.02
CA SER A 489 -27.43 -16.07 -5.95
C SER A 489 -27.99 -15.00 -6.89
N SER A 490 -28.36 -15.38 -8.12
CA SER A 490 -28.98 -14.47 -9.08
C SER A 490 -30.34 -13.96 -8.59
N SER A 491 -31.19 -14.84 -8.04
CA SER A 491 -32.49 -14.42 -7.50
C SER A 491 -32.36 -13.49 -6.30
N TYR A 492 -31.35 -13.69 -5.45
CA TYR A 492 -31.05 -12.79 -4.34
C TYR A 492 -30.68 -11.40 -4.85
N ALA A 493 -29.71 -11.33 -5.77
CA ALA A 493 -29.23 -10.07 -6.32
C ALA A 493 -30.32 -9.31 -7.11
N SER A 494 -31.07 -10.00 -7.98
CA SER A 494 -32.17 -9.35 -8.72
C SER A 494 -33.25 -8.80 -7.80
N SER A 495 -33.56 -9.47 -6.70
CA SER A 495 -34.52 -8.98 -5.70
C SER A 495 -33.98 -7.76 -4.94
N PHE A 496 -32.69 -7.74 -4.62
CA PHE A 496 -32.01 -6.61 -3.99
C PHE A 496 -32.05 -5.37 -4.90
N PHE A 497 -31.58 -5.50 -6.15
CA PHE A 497 -31.46 -4.37 -7.09
C PHE A 497 -32.82 -3.79 -7.46
N LYS A 498 -33.81 -4.64 -7.74
CA LYS A 498 -35.18 -4.21 -8.06
C LYS A 498 -35.81 -3.29 -7.01
N ASN A 499 -35.39 -3.39 -5.75
CA ASN A 499 -35.96 -2.67 -4.63
C ASN A 499 -35.05 -1.57 -4.06
N SER A 500 -33.86 -1.36 -4.64
CA SER A 500 -32.94 -0.31 -4.23
C SER A 500 -33.02 0.87 -5.18
N ILE A 501 -32.97 2.10 -4.68
CA ILE A 501 -32.82 3.30 -5.52
C ILE A 501 -31.35 3.55 -5.91
N PHE A 502 -30.41 2.95 -5.20
CA PHE A 502 -28.99 3.21 -5.40
C PHE A 502 -28.44 2.59 -6.69
N ASP A 503 -29.24 1.77 -7.38
CA ASP A 503 -28.90 1.22 -8.69
C ASP A 503 -29.09 2.22 -9.84
N ASN A 504 -29.67 3.39 -9.58
CA ASN A 504 -29.96 4.40 -10.58
C ASN A 504 -29.43 5.79 -10.17
N PRO A 505 -28.24 6.18 -10.65
CA PRO A 505 -27.65 7.48 -10.36
C PRO A 505 -28.52 8.67 -10.78
N ASP A 506 -29.31 8.56 -11.86
CA ASP A 506 -30.18 9.65 -12.34
C ASP A 506 -31.33 9.91 -11.34
N ASP A 507 -31.89 8.84 -10.76
CA ASP A 507 -32.94 8.95 -9.74
C ASP A 507 -32.38 9.56 -8.44
N LEU A 508 -31.16 9.19 -8.05
CA LEU A 508 -30.46 9.79 -6.91
C LEU A 508 -30.17 11.28 -7.12
N GLU A 509 -29.68 11.67 -8.31
CA GLU A 509 -29.46 13.08 -8.65
C GLU A 509 -30.77 13.88 -8.56
N ALA A 510 -31.86 13.33 -9.11
CA ALA A 510 -33.17 13.97 -9.03
C ALA A 510 -33.67 14.16 -7.59
N LEU A 511 -33.32 13.25 -6.66
CA LEU A 511 -33.59 13.39 -5.23
C LEU A 511 -32.73 14.48 -4.59
N LEU A 512 -31.43 14.53 -4.89
CA LEU A 512 -30.50 15.52 -4.37
C LEU A 512 -30.85 16.95 -4.82
N LEU A 513 -31.31 17.12 -6.08
CA LEU A 513 -31.75 18.42 -6.62
C LEU A 513 -33.08 18.91 -6.01
N LYS A 514 -33.86 18.03 -5.39
CA LYS A 514 -35.14 18.37 -4.73
C LYS A 514 -35.22 17.71 -3.36
N PRO A 515 -34.31 18.08 -2.45
CA PRO A 515 -34.05 17.31 -1.26
C PRO A 515 -35.22 17.47 -0.28
N LYS A 516 -35.73 16.34 0.23
CA LYS A 516 -36.84 16.32 1.20
C LYS A 516 -36.52 15.32 2.29
N LYS A 517 -36.44 15.78 3.54
CA LYS A 517 -36.23 14.96 4.74
C LYS A 517 -37.04 13.66 4.73
N LYS A 518 -38.35 13.75 4.45
CA LYS A 518 -39.25 12.58 4.45
C LYS A 518 -38.89 11.55 3.36
N THR A 519 -38.29 11.97 2.25
CA THR A 519 -37.86 11.06 1.18
C THR A 519 -36.60 10.33 1.61
N PHE A 520 -35.57 11.03 2.09
CA PHE A 520 -34.34 10.41 2.61
C PHE A 520 -34.60 9.49 3.81
N ALA A 521 -35.49 9.87 4.72
CA ALA A 521 -35.88 9.02 5.85
C ALA A 521 -36.49 7.66 5.42
N LYS A 522 -37.05 7.54 4.22
CA LYS A 522 -37.54 6.25 3.71
C LYS A 522 -36.40 5.33 3.27
N LEU A 523 -35.26 5.88 2.87
CA LEU A 523 -34.09 5.12 2.43
C LEU A 523 -33.44 4.32 3.56
N LYS A 524 -33.81 4.57 4.83
CA LYS A 524 -33.50 3.68 5.95
C LYS A 524 -33.94 2.23 5.73
N ASN A 525 -34.93 2.00 4.86
CA ASN A 525 -35.41 0.66 4.50
C ASN A 525 -34.94 0.21 3.11
N ASP A 526 -34.06 0.97 2.45
CA ASP A 526 -33.50 0.57 1.17
C ASP A 526 -32.60 -0.67 1.36
N PRO A 527 -32.71 -1.71 0.51
CA PRO A 527 -31.91 -2.92 0.63
C PRO A 527 -30.39 -2.66 0.63
N ALA A 528 -29.90 -1.73 -0.20
CA ALA A 528 -28.48 -1.44 -0.26
C ALA A 528 -27.99 -0.75 1.01
N TYR A 529 -28.75 0.22 1.51
CA TYR A 529 -28.46 0.90 2.77
C TYR A 529 -28.48 -0.06 3.97
N LEU A 530 -29.49 -0.92 4.04
CA LEU A 530 -29.61 -1.93 5.09
C LEU A 530 -28.46 -2.94 5.06
N LEU A 531 -28.06 -3.41 3.89
CA LEU A 531 -26.97 -4.38 3.76
C LEU A 531 -25.63 -3.76 4.14
N ILE A 532 -25.30 -2.55 3.68
CA ILE A 532 -24.02 -1.93 4.04
C ILE A 532 -23.95 -1.59 5.53
N LEU A 533 -25.05 -1.11 6.14
CA LEU A 533 -25.09 -0.89 7.58
C LEU A 533 -24.91 -2.19 8.35
N GLU A 534 -25.59 -3.26 7.96
CA GLU A 534 -25.43 -4.58 8.58
C GLU A 534 -23.98 -5.07 8.50
N GLN A 535 -23.38 -5.06 7.31
CA GLN A 535 -22.01 -5.53 7.11
C GLN A 535 -21.00 -4.70 7.91
N ARG A 536 -21.20 -3.38 7.97
CA ARG A 536 -20.33 -2.49 8.77
C ARG A 536 -20.52 -2.72 10.26
N SER A 537 -21.75 -2.79 10.77
CA SER A 537 -22.04 -3.10 12.18
C SER A 537 -21.45 -4.43 12.59
N HIS A 538 -21.72 -5.50 11.83
CA HIS A 538 -21.13 -6.83 12.08
C HIS A 538 -19.60 -6.78 12.10
N TYR A 539 -18.98 -6.10 11.14
CA TYR A 539 -17.54 -5.93 11.13
C TYR A 539 -17.02 -5.19 12.37
N PHE A 540 -17.59 -4.03 12.71
CA PHE A 540 -17.07 -3.22 13.81
C PHE A 540 -17.39 -3.78 15.20
N GLU A 541 -18.49 -4.51 15.36
CA GLU A 541 -18.93 -5.08 16.63
C GLU A 541 -18.36 -6.48 16.87
N ASN A 542 -18.28 -7.33 15.84
CA ASN A 542 -17.94 -8.75 15.99
C ASN A 542 -16.54 -9.12 15.47
N ILE A 543 -16.02 -8.44 14.45
CA ILE A 543 -14.75 -8.81 13.80
C ILE A 543 -13.58 -7.92 14.26
N SER A 544 -13.76 -6.61 14.17
CA SER A 544 -12.74 -5.59 14.43
C SER A 544 -12.14 -5.69 15.84
N PRO A 545 -12.89 -5.95 16.93
CA PRO A 545 -12.31 -6.07 18.26
C PRO A 545 -11.31 -7.23 18.37
N GLY A 546 -11.69 -8.42 17.89
CA GLY A 546 -10.81 -9.60 17.86
C GLY A 546 -9.59 -9.40 16.97
N TYR A 547 -9.80 -8.82 15.78
CA TYR A 547 -8.71 -8.46 14.86
C TYR A 547 -7.70 -7.50 15.52
N ARG A 548 -8.18 -6.43 16.16
CA ARG A 548 -7.31 -5.42 16.80
C ARG A 548 -6.56 -6.01 17.99
N ALA A 549 -7.24 -6.78 18.84
CA ALA A 549 -6.62 -7.43 19.99
C ALA A 549 -5.51 -8.40 19.56
N GLY A 550 -5.80 -9.29 18.60
CA GLY A 550 -4.82 -10.23 18.04
C GLY A 550 -3.64 -9.51 17.38
N SER A 551 -3.92 -8.50 16.53
CA SER A 551 -2.88 -7.71 15.86
C SER A 551 -1.97 -6.99 16.86
N SER A 552 -2.52 -6.42 17.93
CA SER A 552 -1.74 -5.75 18.98
C SER A 552 -0.87 -6.73 19.78
N ALA A 553 -1.39 -7.92 20.08
CA ALA A 553 -0.65 -8.98 20.77
C ALA A 553 0.51 -9.50 19.91
N ILE A 554 0.26 -9.75 18.62
CA ILE A 554 1.29 -10.15 17.64
C ILE A 554 2.36 -9.06 17.53
N GLN A 555 1.96 -7.80 17.37
CA GLN A 555 2.91 -6.68 17.27
C GLN A 555 3.82 -6.60 18.50
N SER A 556 3.26 -6.69 19.70
CA SER A 556 4.01 -6.62 20.96
C SER A 556 4.99 -7.78 21.12
N ALA A 557 4.57 -9.00 20.78
CA ALA A 557 5.43 -10.17 20.84
C ALA A 557 6.51 -10.16 19.73
N THR A 558 6.16 -9.64 18.55
CA THR A 558 7.11 -9.50 17.44
C THR A 558 8.17 -8.45 17.73
N ALA A 559 7.85 -7.35 18.42
CA ALA A 559 8.86 -6.37 18.87
C ALA A 559 9.94 -7.01 19.75
N ILE A 560 9.55 -7.95 20.62
CA ILE A 560 10.48 -8.73 21.44
C ILE A 560 11.31 -9.67 20.57
N TYR A 561 10.68 -10.36 19.61
CA TYR A 561 11.35 -11.28 18.70
C TYR A 561 12.39 -10.57 17.82
N THR A 562 12.03 -9.47 17.18
CA THR A 562 12.95 -8.74 16.28
C THR A 562 14.09 -8.07 17.03
N ARG A 563 13.85 -7.62 18.27
CA ARG A 563 14.93 -7.18 19.17
C ARG A 563 15.89 -8.33 19.47
N GLY A 564 15.36 -9.49 19.85
CA GLY A 564 16.16 -10.68 20.10
C GLY A 564 16.94 -11.16 18.87
N LEU A 565 16.37 -11.08 17.66
CA LEU A 565 17.07 -11.41 16.42
C LEU A 565 18.33 -10.53 16.24
N ARG A 566 18.23 -9.23 16.51
CA ARG A 566 19.38 -8.32 16.38
C ARG A 566 20.43 -8.51 17.48
N GLU A 567 20.01 -8.86 18.69
CA GLU A 567 20.94 -9.09 19.82
C GLU A 567 21.64 -10.46 19.73
N LEU A 568 20.93 -11.52 19.33
CA LEU A 568 21.45 -12.89 19.32
C LEU A 568 22.23 -13.25 18.04
N PHE A 569 22.12 -12.41 17.01
CA PHE A 569 22.74 -12.61 15.70
C PHE A 569 23.43 -11.31 15.22
N PRO A 570 24.45 -10.82 15.94
CA PRO A 570 25.08 -9.52 15.65
C PRO A 570 25.74 -9.47 14.26
N ASP A 571 26.11 -10.63 13.70
CA ASP A 571 26.73 -10.73 12.38
C ASP A 571 25.71 -10.90 11.24
N ARG A 572 24.41 -10.97 11.55
CA ARG A 572 23.33 -11.11 10.56
C ARG A 572 22.47 -9.86 10.52
N LEU A 573 22.20 -9.42 9.31
CA LEU A 573 21.38 -8.25 9.05
C LEU A 573 19.89 -8.62 9.02
N PHE A 574 19.07 -7.86 9.75
CA PHE A 574 17.62 -8.01 9.77
C PHE A 574 16.94 -6.69 9.36
N PRO A 575 16.56 -6.53 8.08
CA PRO A 575 16.03 -5.29 7.55
C PRO A 575 14.63 -5.00 8.10
N ILE A 576 14.38 -3.74 8.45
CA ILE A 576 13.12 -3.30 9.05
C ILE A 576 12.00 -3.33 8.01
N ASP A 577 10.85 -3.90 8.38
CA ASP A 577 9.69 -3.99 7.50
C ASP A 577 9.26 -2.63 6.94
N ALA A 578 8.84 -2.61 5.67
CA ALA A 578 8.28 -1.43 5.03
C ALA A 578 6.95 -1.03 5.66
N ASN A 579 6.70 0.28 5.72
CA ASN A 579 5.53 0.88 6.36
C ASN A 579 5.08 2.17 5.65
N SER A 580 5.18 2.21 4.31
CA SER A 580 4.81 3.37 3.47
C SER A 580 5.60 4.64 3.79
N THR A 581 6.83 4.48 4.27
CA THR A 581 7.78 5.57 4.48
C THR A 581 8.88 5.51 3.43
N LEU A 582 9.61 6.61 3.26
CA LEU A 582 10.71 6.70 2.31
C LEU A 582 11.82 5.71 2.69
N ARG A 583 12.20 4.84 1.75
CA ARG A 583 13.24 3.81 1.89
C ARG A 583 14.12 3.76 0.66
N LEU A 584 15.34 3.31 0.89
CA LEU A 584 16.33 3.07 -0.16
C LEU A 584 16.69 1.60 -0.24
N THR A 585 16.80 1.07 -1.44
CA THR A 585 17.42 -0.23 -1.71
C THR A 585 18.46 -0.08 -2.81
N TYR A 586 19.43 -0.98 -2.87
CA TYR A 586 20.53 -0.90 -3.82
C TYR A 586 21.01 -2.30 -4.20
N GLY A 587 21.65 -2.39 -5.36
CA GLY A 587 22.15 -3.64 -5.90
C GLY A 587 22.90 -3.40 -7.20
N LYS A 588 22.79 -4.35 -8.12
CA LYS A 588 23.36 -4.26 -9.46
C LYS A 588 22.34 -4.66 -10.50
N VAL A 589 22.54 -4.21 -11.73
CA VAL A 589 21.85 -4.79 -12.89
C VAL A 589 22.35 -6.21 -13.06
N GLU A 590 21.47 -7.20 -12.88
CA GLU A 590 21.80 -8.61 -13.03
C GLU A 590 20.63 -9.40 -13.62
N GLY A 591 20.94 -10.50 -14.31
CA GLY A 591 19.93 -11.47 -14.76
C GLY A 591 19.47 -12.39 -13.62
N SER A 592 18.54 -13.28 -13.94
CA SER A 592 18.11 -14.36 -13.04
C SER A 592 18.15 -15.70 -13.77
N SER A 593 18.35 -16.78 -13.01
CA SER A 593 18.23 -18.18 -13.47
C SER A 593 17.09 -18.85 -12.71
N PRO A 594 15.82 -18.66 -13.14
CA PRO A 594 14.66 -19.02 -12.34
C PRO A 594 14.48 -20.53 -12.20
N HIS A 595 14.95 -21.33 -13.16
CA HIS A 595 14.89 -22.79 -13.13
C HIS A 595 16.17 -23.41 -13.69
N ASP A 596 16.44 -24.67 -13.33
CA ASP A 596 17.57 -25.43 -13.86
C ASP A 596 17.54 -25.47 -15.39
N GLY A 597 18.67 -25.08 -16.01
CA GLY A 597 18.81 -25.00 -17.46
C GLY A 597 18.36 -23.68 -18.13
N MET A 598 18.00 -22.64 -17.38
CA MET A 598 17.70 -21.28 -17.89
C MET A 598 18.75 -20.23 -17.55
#